data_AF-A0A8S4SDK8-F1
#
_entry.id   AF-A0A8S4SDK8-F1
#
_cell.length_a   1.000
_cell.length_b   1.000
_cell.length_c   1.000
_cell.angle_alpha   90.00
_cell.angle_beta   90.00
_cell.angle_gamma   90.00
#
_symmetry.space_group_name_H-M   'P 1'
#
loop_
_entity.id
_entity.type
_entity.pdbx_description
1 polymer ?
#
loop_
_entity_poly.entity_id
_entity_poly.type
_entity_poly.pdbx_seq_one_letter_code
_entity_poly.pdbx_strand_id
1 'polypeptide(L)'
;MTVGTSYNTRLIWQEKSNYMAIPFKKRVKEVFYSDPAQQTIRGVIARDLDHSEGSASITAGGVGSSFVNIRLKSARGHSLNYQIEIYV
;
A
#
# COMPACT_ATOMS: atom_id res chain seq x y z
N MET A 1 -1.18 7.23 2.80
CA MET A 1 -1.87 7.47 1.52
C MET A 1 -3.23 6.80 1.58
N THR A 2 -4.28 7.52 1.21
CA THR A 2 -5.63 6.96 1.07
C THR A 2 -6.16 7.35 -0.30
N VAL A 3 -6.64 6.40 -1.07
CA VAL A 3 -7.22 6.61 -2.41
C VAL A 3 -8.57 5.90 -2.44
N GLY A 4 -9.61 6.60 -2.89
CA GLY A 4 -10.99 6.08 -2.92
C GLY A 4 -11.66 6.15 -1.55
N THR A 5 -12.50 5.17 -1.23
CA THR A 5 -13.30 5.13 -0.01
C THR A 5 -13.28 3.75 0.64
N SER A 6 -13.27 3.72 1.97
CA SER A 6 -13.50 2.52 2.78
C SER A 6 -14.92 2.47 3.39
N TYR A 7 -15.76 3.48 3.10
CA TYR A 7 -17.10 3.59 3.68
C TYR A 7 -18.09 2.66 2.97
N ASN A 8 -18.74 1.77 3.72
CA ASN A 8 -19.67 0.75 3.20
C ASN A 8 -19.04 -0.14 2.11
N THR A 9 -17.75 -0.45 2.27
CA THR A 9 -16.98 -1.34 1.38
C THR A 9 -16.42 -2.51 2.18
N ARG A 10 -16.06 -3.61 1.50
CA ARG A 10 -15.53 -4.80 2.16
C ARG A 10 -14.01 -4.81 2.08
N LEU A 11 -13.33 -4.96 3.22
CA LEU A 11 -11.90 -5.28 3.25
C LEU A 11 -11.71 -6.70 2.70
N ILE A 12 -11.01 -6.81 1.59
CA ILE A 12 -10.75 -8.10 0.91
C ILE A 12 -9.31 -8.56 1.05
N TRP A 13 -8.39 -7.62 1.28
CA TRP A 13 -6.99 -7.92 1.34
C TRP A 13 -6.27 -6.96 2.27
N GLN A 14 -5.42 -7.52 3.11
CA GLN A 14 -4.60 -6.78 4.05
C GLN A 14 -3.22 -7.42 4.08
N GLU A 15 -2.19 -6.61 3.89
CA GLU A 15 -0.80 -7.03 4.03
C GLU A 15 -0.03 -6.03 4.87
N LYS A 16 0.82 -6.55 5.76
CA LYS A 16 1.80 -5.76 6.49
C LYS A 16 3.18 -5.99 5.88
N SER A 17 3.70 -4.96 5.22
CA SER A 17 5.06 -4.97 4.68
C SER A 17 6.01 -4.36 5.72
N ASN A 18 6.70 -5.21 6.48
CA ASN A 18 7.71 -4.80 7.46
C ASN A 18 9.11 -5.23 7.01
N TYR A 19 10.03 -4.28 6.94
CA TYR A 19 11.43 -4.56 6.67
C TYR A 19 12.37 -3.65 7.48
N MET A 20 13.51 -4.21 7.90
CA MET A 20 14.52 -3.53 8.73
C MET A 20 15.10 -2.27 8.09
N ALA A 21 15.54 -1.31 8.89
CA ALA A 21 16.25 -0.14 8.39
C ALA A 21 17.58 -0.50 7.71
N ILE A 22 17.98 0.26 6.70
CA ILE A 22 19.35 0.25 6.18
C ILE A 22 19.95 1.63 6.42
N PRO A 23 21.07 1.76 7.16
CA PRO A 23 21.74 3.05 7.34
C PRO A 23 22.03 3.73 6.00
N PHE A 24 21.73 5.03 5.92
CA PHE A 24 21.97 5.91 4.76
C PHE A 24 21.28 5.54 3.44
N LYS A 25 20.45 4.49 3.40
CA LYS A 25 19.75 4.05 2.18
C LYS A 25 18.24 4.18 2.35
N LYS A 26 17.55 4.53 1.27
CA LYS A 26 16.09 4.40 1.17
C LYS A 26 15.76 3.02 0.62
N ARG A 27 14.79 2.34 1.20
CA ARG A 27 14.26 1.07 0.67
C ARG A 27 13.02 1.37 -0.16
N VAL A 28 12.93 0.70 -1.31
CA VAL A 28 11.77 0.73 -2.20
C VAL A 28 11.26 -0.69 -2.33
N LYS A 29 9.95 -0.87 -2.17
CA LYS A 29 9.26 -2.14 -2.38
C LYS A 29 8.00 -1.91 -3.17
N GLU A 30 7.67 -2.89 -4.00
CA GLU A 30 6.46 -2.89 -4.79
C GLU A 30 5.58 -4.04 -4.29
N VAL A 31 4.30 -3.73 -4.11
CA VAL A 31 3.28 -4.65 -3.64
C VAL A 31 2.22 -4.68 -4.71
N PHE A 32 2.05 -5.85 -5.31
CA PHE A 32 1.07 -6.08 -6.36
C PHE A 32 -0.08 -6.89 -5.79
N TYR A 33 -1.30 -6.40 -6.02
CA TYR A 33 -2.53 -7.11 -5.71
C TYR A 33 -3.41 -7.17 -6.95
N SER A 34 -4.02 -8.34 -7.17
CA SER A 34 -5.03 -8.55 -8.20
C SER A 34 -6.16 -9.38 -7.60
N ASP A 35 -7.40 -8.94 -7.78
CA ASP A 35 -8.55 -9.71 -7.32
C ASP A 35 -8.87 -10.86 -8.29
N PRO A 36 -8.89 -12.13 -7.83
CA PRO A 36 -9.26 -13.26 -8.68
C PRO A 36 -10.71 -13.18 -9.18
N ALA A 37 -11.60 -12.53 -8.44
CA ALA A 37 -13.00 -12.35 -8.80
C ALA A 37 -13.26 -11.12 -9.69
N GLN A 38 -12.20 -10.39 -10.07
CA GLN A 38 -12.25 -9.18 -10.90
C GLN A 38 -13.19 -8.08 -10.35
N GLN A 39 -13.42 -8.05 -9.04
CA GLN A 39 -14.19 -7.00 -8.38
C GLN A 39 -13.45 -5.67 -8.48
N THR A 40 -14.21 -4.60 -8.65
CA THR A 40 -13.66 -3.25 -8.73
C THR A 40 -13.19 -2.79 -7.35
N ILE A 41 -11.91 -2.46 -7.25
CA ILE A 41 -11.35 -1.86 -6.04
C ILE A 41 -12.00 -0.49 -5.82
N ARG A 42 -12.61 -0.31 -4.65
CA ARG A 42 -13.25 0.95 -4.21
C ARG A 42 -12.34 1.81 -3.34
N GLY A 43 -11.38 1.19 -2.66
CA GLY A 43 -10.48 1.88 -1.75
C GLY A 43 -9.14 1.19 -1.63
N VAL A 44 -8.07 1.99 -1.60
CA VAL A 44 -6.71 1.54 -1.28
C VAL A 44 -6.17 2.44 -0.19
N ILE A 45 -5.82 1.83 0.93
CA ILE A 45 -5.24 2.51 2.08
C ILE A 45 -3.85 1.94 2.30
N ALA A 46 -2.85 2.80 2.28
CA ALA A 46 -1.48 2.47 2.65
C ALA A 46 -1.06 3.40 3.80
N ARG A 47 -1.05 2.86 5.02
CA ARG A 47 -0.64 3.58 6.23
C ARG A 47 0.80 3.25 6.58
N ASP A 48 1.61 4.28 6.80
CA ASP A 48 2.89 4.11 7.46
C ASP A 48 2.63 3.98 8.96
N LEU A 49 3.06 2.87 9.56
CA LEU A 49 2.89 2.59 10.98
C LEU A 49 3.97 3.26 11.84
N ASP A 50 5.13 3.53 11.25
CA ASP A 50 6.27 4.14 11.96
C ASP A 50 6.19 5.69 11.93
N HIS A 51 5.15 6.25 11.30
CA HIS A 51 4.99 7.70 11.08
C HIS A 51 6.27 8.37 10.55
N SER A 52 6.93 7.71 9.60
CA SER A 52 8.18 8.19 9.02
C SER A 52 7.92 9.15 7.85
N GLU A 53 8.98 9.77 7.32
CA GLU A 53 8.94 10.50 6.04
C GLU A 53 8.90 9.57 4.81
N GLY A 54 8.45 8.33 5.00
CA GLY A 54 8.20 7.39 3.93
C GLY A 54 7.05 7.86 3.03
N SER A 55 7.03 7.36 1.79
CA SER A 55 5.95 7.63 0.85
C SER A 55 5.39 6.34 0.27
N ALA A 56 4.07 6.24 0.19
CA ALA A 56 3.37 5.22 -0.60
C ALA A 56 2.72 5.88 -1.83
N SER A 57 2.79 5.23 -2.98
CA SER A 57 2.20 5.70 -4.24
C SER A 57 1.69 4.54 -5.08
N ILE A 58 0.54 4.68 -5.73
CA ILE A 58 0.06 3.72 -6.73
C ILE A 58 0.83 3.94 -8.03
N THR A 59 1.42 2.88 -8.59
CA THR A 59 2.16 2.92 -9.86
C THR A 59 1.35 2.41 -11.04
N ALA A 60 0.39 1.52 -10.81
CA ALA A 60 -0.52 1.00 -11.84
C ALA A 60 -1.85 0.54 -11.20
N GLY A 61 -2.93 0.58 -11.99
CA GLY A 61 -4.26 0.19 -11.53
C GLY A 61 -4.78 1.11 -10.42
N GLY A 62 -5.42 0.51 -9.40
CA GLY A 62 -5.95 1.23 -8.23
C GLY A 62 -7.47 1.23 -8.18
N VAL A 63 -8.02 2.29 -7.59
CA VAL A 63 -9.47 2.44 -7.45
C VAL A 63 -10.13 2.54 -8.83
N GLY A 64 -11.19 1.78 -9.05
CA GLY A 64 -11.82 1.61 -10.37
C GLY A 64 -11.21 0.49 -11.23
N SER A 65 -10.12 -0.14 -10.79
CA SER A 65 -9.52 -1.31 -11.44
C SER A 65 -9.68 -2.57 -10.59
N SER A 66 -9.47 -3.75 -11.18
CA SER A 66 -9.46 -5.05 -10.46
C SER A 66 -8.09 -5.42 -9.88
N PHE A 67 -7.08 -4.59 -10.12
CA PHE A 67 -5.72 -4.77 -9.62
C PHE A 67 -5.13 -3.43 -9.21
N VAL A 68 -4.11 -3.49 -8.37
CA VAL A 68 -3.33 -2.33 -7.94
C VAL A 68 -1.87 -2.72 -7.75
N ASN A 69 -0.98 -1.87 -8.24
CA ASN A 69 0.44 -1.91 -7.89
C ASN A 69 0.78 -0.71 -7.01
N ILE A 70 1.34 -0.97 -5.85
CA ILE A 70 1.66 0.03 -4.84
C ILE A 70 3.17 0.02 -4.61
N ARG A 71 3.80 1.17 -4.84
CA ARG A 71 5.20 1.39 -4.51
C ARG A 71 5.32 2.06 -3.15
N LEU A 72 5.98 1.37 -2.24
CA LEU A 72 6.30 1.79 -0.88
C LEU A 72 7.76 2.25 -0.82
N LYS A 73 8.00 3.40 -0.21
CA LYS A 73 9.34 3.92 0.04
C LYS A 73 9.51 4.21 1.53
N SER A 74 10.64 3.79 2.09
CA SER A 74 11.03 4.19 3.44
C SER A 74 11.72 5.56 3.44
N ALA A 75 11.68 6.23 4.59
CA ALA A 75 12.59 7.33 4.88
C ALA A 75 14.04 6.83 4.91
N ARG A 76 15.01 7.73 4.69
CA ARG A 76 16.43 7.37 4.65
C ARG A 76 16.88 6.95 6.05
N GLY A 77 17.42 5.73 6.19
CA GLY A 77 17.85 5.22 7.50
C GLY A 77 16.73 4.68 8.39
N HIS A 78 15.49 4.63 7.89
CA HIS A 78 14.34 4.07 8.63
C HIS A 78 13.91 2.71 8.08
N SER A 79 13.19 1.95 8.91
CA SER A 79 12.45 0.76 8.51
C SER A 79 11.38 1.10 7.48
N LEU A 80 10.95 0.08 6.73
CA LEU A 80 9.75 0.16 5.90
C LEU A 80 8.67 -0.59 6.66
N ASN A 81 7.67 0.11 7.21
CA ASN A 81 6.60 -0.51 7.96
C ASN A 81 5.25 0.05 7.52
N TYR A 82 4.66 -0.61 6.52
CA TYR A 82 3.39 -0.20 5.96
C TYR A 82 2.31 -1.24 6.19
N GLN A 83 1.12 -0.75 6.53
CA GLN A 83 -0.12 -1.50 6.53
C GLN A 83 -0.86 -1.15 5.24
N ILE A 84 -1.04 -2.12 4.35
CA ILE A 84 -1.83 -1.98 3.12
C ILE A 84 -3.16 -2.68 3.30
N GLU A 85 -4.23 -1.99 2.95
CA GLU A 85 -5.62 -2.45 3.01
C GLU A 85 -6.31 -2.11 1.69
N ILE A 86 -6.95 -3.11 1.09
CA ILE A 86 -7.67 -2.98 -0.17
C ILE A 86 -9.14 -3.32 0.06
N TYR A 87 -9.99 -2.45 -0.47
CA TYR A 87 -11.43 -2.48 -0.31
C TYR A 87 -12.11 -2.58 -1.68
N VAL A 88 -13.17 -3.38 -1.77
CA VAL A 88 -14.06 -3.53 -2.95
C VAL A 88 -15.52 -3.29 -2.59
#